data_AF-A0A0C2H392-F1
#
_entry.id   AF-A0A0C2H392-F1
#
_cell.length_a   1.000
_cell.length_b   1.000
_cell.length_c   1.000
_cell.angle_alpha   90.00
_cell.angle_beta   90.00
_cell.angle_gamma   90.00
#
_symmetry.space_group_name_H-M   'P 1'
#
loop_
_entity.id
_entity.type
_entity.pdbx_description
1 polymer ?
#
loop_
_entity_poly.entity_id
_entity_poly.type
_entity_poly.pdbx_seq_one_letter_code
_entity_poly.pdbx_strand_id
1 'polypeptide(L)'
;MCAVATTYNSFSRITLALFEDSGWYKVNYNNADEMLFGRGLGCNFAKQSCLSWIKTNKDDPYPFCNVLDDTRHASCIQTRIVYSTTCTLS
;
A
#
# COMPACT_ATOMS: atom_id res chain seq x y z
N MET A 1 1.08 3.27 -9.20
CA MET A 1 1.19 4.75 -9.21
C MET A 1 0.51 5.29 -7.97
N CYS A 2 1.12 6.27 -7.31
CA CYS A 2 0.49 7.06 -6.24
C CYS A 2 0.68 8.55 -6.54
N ALA A 3 -0.11 9.41 -5.89
CA ALA A 3 -0.07 10.85 -6.11
C ALA A 3 1.19 11.52 -5.52
N VAL A 4 1.96 10.79 -4.70
CA VAL A 4 3.19 11.27 -4.07
C VAL A 4 4.37 10.52 -4.66
N ALA A 5 5.27 11.22 -5.34
CA ALA A 5 6.46 10.59 -5.89
C ALA A 5 7.37 10.10 -4.74
N THR A 6 7.71 8.82 -4.78
CA THR A 6 8.77 8.26 -3.93
C THR A 6 10.02 8.06 -4.78
N THR A 7 11.16 7.83 -4.15
CA THR A 7 12.42 7.53 -4.88
C THR A 7 12.40 6.16 -5.55
N TYR A 8 11.39 5.32 -5.27
CA TYR A 8 11.19 4.01 -5.88
C TYR A 8 9.91 4.01 -6.73
N ASN A 9 10.09 4.04 -8.04
CA ASN A 9 8.98 3.96 -8.99
C ASN A 9 8.75 2.50 -9.40
N SER A 10 7.60 1.98 -9.00
CA SER A 10 7.22 0.59 -9.18
C SER A 10 5.83 0.50 -9.81
N PHE A 11 5.69 -0.36 -10.82
CA PHE A 11 4.43 -0.53 -11.55
C PHE A 11 3.72 -1.79 -11.07
N SER A 12 2.69 -1.61 -10.25
CA SER A 12 1.86 -2.71 -9.77
C SER A 12 0.90 -3.22 -10.85
N ARG A 13 0.40 -4.43 -10.66
CA ARG A 13 -0.64 -5.04 -11.52
C ARG A 13 -1.86 -4.13 -11.73
N ILE A 14 -2.21 -3.31 -10.74
CA ILE A 14 -3.31 -2.34 -10.84
C ILE A 14 -3.01 -1.24 -11.86
N THR A 15 -1.79 -0.70 -11.83
CA THR A 15 -1.39 0.33 -12.81
C THR A 15 -1.30 -0.24 -14.22
N LEU A 16 -0.79 -1.48 -14.33
CA LEU A 16 -0.72 -2.20 -15.59
C LEU A 16 -2.11 -2.49 -16.18
N ALA A 17 -3.08 -2.88 -15.35
CA ALA A 17 -4.48 -3.04 -15.78
C ALA A 17 -5.07 -1.72 -16.30
N LEU A 18 -4.82 -0.59 -15.62
CA LEU A 18 -5.25 0.71 -16.11
C LEU A 18 -4.69 1.06 -17.49
N PHE A 19 -3.43 0.71 -17.77
CA PHE A 19 -2.83 0.92 -19.08
C PHE A 19 -3.38 0.00 -20.15
N GLU A 20 -3.70 -1.25 -19.82
CA GLU A 20 -4.39 -2.15 -20.75
C GLU A 20 -5.82 -1.65 -21.06
N ASP A 21 -6.58 -1.23 -20.04
CA ASP A 21 -7.95 -0.70 -20.17
C ASP A 21 -8.01 0.58 -21.00
N SER A 22 -6.93 1.38 -20.98
CA SER A 22 -6.83 2.57 -21.85
C SER A 22 -6.79 2.20 -23.34
N GLY A 23 -6.41 0.97 -23.69
CA GLY A 23 -6.30 0.47 -25.06
C GLY A 23 -5.03 0.92 -25.80
N TRP A 24 -4.15 1.68 -25.16
CA TRP A 24 -2.97 2.26 -25.81
C TRP A 24 -1.74 1.36 -25.70
N TYR A 25 -1.73 0.46 -24.72
CA TYR A 25 -0.58 -0.37 -24.40
C TYR A 25 -0.97 -1.84 -24.30
N LYS A 26 -0.15 -2.71 -24.90
CA LYS A 26 -0.21 -4.16 -24.65
C LYS A 26 0.73 -4.48 -23.49
N VAL A 27 0.14 -4.79 -22.34
CA VAL A 27 0.86 -4.87 -21.08
C VAL A 27 1.32 -6.30 -20.78
N ASN A 28 2.56 -6.45 -20.28
CA ASN A 28 3.07 -7.73 -19.81
C ASN A 28 3.06 -7.77 -18.28
N TYR A 29 2.09 -8.49 -17.71
CA TYR A 29 1.90 -8.62 -16.27
C TYR A 29 3.02 -9.39 -15.54
N ASN A 30 3.94 -10.04 -16.24
CA ASN A 30 5.10 -10.71 -15.61
C ASN A 30 6.13 -9.71 -15.08
N ASN A 31 6.16 -8.50 -15.64
CA ASN A 31 7.02 -7.40 -15.17
C ASN A 31 6.32 -6.53 -14.11
N ALA A 32 5.15 -6.96 -13.62
CA ALA A 32 4.44 -6.23 -12.60
C ALA A 32 5.12 -6.43 -11.24
N ASP A 33 5.41 -5.33 -10.56
CA ASP A 33 5.86 -5.38 -9.19
C ASP A 33 4.73 -5.78 -8.25
N GLU A 34 5.10 -6.49 -7.19
CA GLU A 34 4.17 -6.92 -6.16
C GLU A 34 3.85 -5.77 -5.21
N MET A 35 2.56 -5.47 -5.06
CA MET A 35 2.06 -4.46 -4.14
C MET A 35 1.48 -5.14 -2.92
N LEU A 36 2.21 -5.07 -1.81
CA LEU A 36 1.80 -5.72 -0.55
C LEU A 36 0.72 -4.94 0.19
N PHE A 37 0.69 -3.61 0.02
CA PHE A 37 -0.31 -2.74 0.62
C PHE A 37 -1.73 -3.19 0.27
N GLY A 38 -2.55 -3.48 1.29
CA GLY A 38 -3.95 -3.86 1.10
C GLY A 38 -4.18 -5.30 0.61
N ARG A 39 -3.12 -6.10 0.42
CA ARG A 39 -3.25 -7.47 -0.11
C ARG A 39 -3.97 -8.37 0.91
N GLY A 40 -5.06 -8.99 0.48
CA GLY A 40 -5.80 -9.94 1.32
C GLY A 40 -6.70 -9.32 2.39
N LEU A 41 -6.81 -7.99 2.46
CA LEU A 41 -7.63 -7.29 3.47
C LEU A 41 -9.14 -7.25 3.15
N GLY A 42 -9.50 -7.63 1.92
CA GLY A 42 -10.89 -7.78 1.48
C GLY A 42 -11.65 -6.47 1.27
N CYS A 43 -12.95 -6.59 1.00
CA CYS A 43 -13.81 -5.46 0.63
C CYS A 43 -14.03 -4.44 1.76
N ASN A 44 -13.93 -4.89 3.02
CA ASN A 44 -14.13 -4.01 4.18
C ASN A 44 -13.04 -2.93 4.23
N PHE A 45 -11.79 -3.29 3.93
CA PHE A 45 -10.69 -2.34 3.82
C PHE A 45 -10.94 -1.28 2.74
N ALA A 46 -11.41 -1.69 1.56
CA ALA A 46 -11.63 -0.79 0.43
C ALA A 46 -12.84 0.16 0.61
N LYS A 47 -13.82 -0.22 1.45
CA LYS A 47 -15.08 0.52 1.61
C LYS A 47 -15.18 1.31 2.92
N GLN A 48 -14.49 0.90 3.97
CA GLN A 48 -14.56 1.56 5.27
C GLN A 48 -13.58 2.73 5.37
N SER A 49 -13.81 3.65 6.30
CA SER A 49 -12.86 4.72 6.59
C SER A 49 -11.62 4.17 7.32
N CYS A 50 -10.47 4.84 7.14
CA CYS A 50 -9.21 4.46 7.78
C CYS A 50 -9.36 4.37 9.31
N LEU A 51 -10.06 5.32 9.91
CA LEU A 51 -10.32 5.32 11.36
C LEU A 51 -11.15 4.12 11.81
N SER A 52 -12.16 3.72 11.02
CA SER A 52 -12.99 2.55 11.36
C SER A 52 -12.14 1.28 11.29
N TRP A 53 -11.31 1.15 10.25
CA TRP A 53 -10.39 0.03 10.11
C TRP A 53 -9.43 -0.11 11.29
N ILE A 54 -8.79 1.00 11.71
CA ILE A 54 -7.85 1.02 12.85
C ILE A 54 -8.56 0.65 14.16
N LYS A 55 -9.80 1.11 14.36
CA LYS A 55 -10.58 0.77 15.56
C LYS A 55 -11.00 -0.70 15.61
N THR A 56 -11.29 -1.29 14.46
CA THR A 56 -11.66 -2.71 14.35
C THR A 56 -10.44 -3.63 14.46
N ASN A 57 -9.30 -3.24 13.89
CA ASN A 57 -8.07 -4.03 13.85
C ASN A 57 -7.01 -3.42 14.77
N LYS A 58 -7.22 -3.49 16.09
CA LYS A 58 -6.31 -2.86 17.08
C LYS A 58 -4.96 -3.58 17.22
N ASP A 59 -4.98 -4.90 17.11
CA ASP A 59 -3.79 -5.74 17.34
C ASP A 59 -2.86 -5.78 16.11
N ASP A 60 -3.45 -5.74 14.91
CA ASP A 60 -2.76 -5.67 13.62
C ASP A 60 -3.47 -4.67 12.67
N PRO A 61 -3.20 -3.36 12.83
CA PRO A 61 -3.84 -2.32 12.02
C PRO A 61 -3.28 -2.21 10.59
N TYR A 62 -2.44 -3.16 10.14
CA TYR A 62 -1.84 -3.14 8.81
C TYR A 62 -2.88 -2.77 7.73
N PRO A 63 -2.58 -1.81 6.84
CA PRO A 63 -1.30 -1.11 6.62
C PRO A 63 -1.17 0.24 7.38
N PHE A 64 -2.05 0.51 8.34
CA PHE A 64 -2.05 1.72 9.14
C PHE A 64 -1.43 1.51 10.53
N CYS A 65 -1.08 2.59 11.21
CA CYS A 65 -0.46 2.56 12.53
C CYS A 65 -1.39 3.21 13.58
N ASN A 66 -1.38 2.69 14.82
CA ASN A 66 -2.15 3.23 15.95
C ASN A 66 -1.27 3.79 17.09
N VAL A 67 0.05 3.56 17.05
CA VAL A 67 1.02 4.07 18.04
C VAL A 67 2.14 4.80 17.30
N LEU A 68 2.64 5.88 17.91
CA LEU A 68 3.69 6.76 17.37
C LEU A 68 5.05 6.07 17.19
N ASP A 69 5.30 4.98 17.92
CA ASP A 69 6.60 4.27 18.01
C ASP A 69 6.48 2.78 17.61
N ASP A 70 5.58 2.47 16.67
CA ASP A 70 5.38 1.10 16.21
C ASP A 70 6.44 0.71 15.15
N THR A 71 7.54 0.15 15.62
CA THR A 71 8.61 -0.43 14.77
C THR A 71 8.15 -1.64 13.95
N ARG A 72 6.95 -2.20 14.21
CA ARG A 72 6.38 -3.30 13.41
C ARG A 72 6.06 -2.88 11.97
N HIS A 73 5.76 -1.60 11.77
CA HIS A 73 5.58 -1.00 10.45
C HIS A 73 6.90 -0.58 9.78
N ALA A 74 8.04 -0.74 10.48
CA ALA A 74 9.37 -0.67 9.88
C ALA A 74 9.81 -2.00 9.24
N SER A 75 8.94 -3.02 9.18
CA SER A 75 9.17 -4.19 8.32
C SER A 75 8.85 -3.84 6.86
N CYS A 76 9.74 -3.03 6.30
CA CYS A 76 9.90 -2.87 4.87
C CYS A 76 10.25 -4.21 4.23
N ILE A 77 9.23 -5.01 3.90
CA ILE A 77 9.24 -5.82 2.70
C ILE A 77 8.21 -5.11 1.85
N GLN A 78 8.53 -4.04 1.13
CA GLN A 78 9.15 -4.07 -0.19
C GLN A 78 9.54 -2.64 -0.62
N THR A 79 10.10 -1.87 0.30
CA THR A 79 10.76 -0.60 -0.03
C THR A 79 12.10 -0.64 0.65
N ARG A 80 13.18 -0.72 -0.14
CA ARG A 80 14.56 -0.69 0.34
C ARG A 80 14.94 0.72 0.81
N ILE A 81 14.09 1.32 1.64
CA ILE A 81 14.26 2.64 2.20
C ILE A 81 13.72 2.59 3.62
N VAL A 82 14.64 2.54 4.58
CA VAL A 82 14.37 2.83 5.97
C VAL A 82 14.13 4.34 6.03
N TYR A 83 12.87 4.75 5.91
CA TYR A 83 12.47 6.00 6.54
C TYR A 83 11.82 5.62 7.85
N SER A 84 12.39 6.12 8.94
CA SER A 84 11.70 6.30 10.20
C SER A 84 10.50 7.21 9.94
N THR A 85 9.41 6.67 9.37
CA THR A 85 8.15 7.38 9.28
C THR A 85 7.50 7.22 10.64
N THR A 86 7.76 8.18 11.51
CA THR A 86 6.92 8.42 12.68
C THR A 86 5.46 8.36 12.21
N CYS A 87 4.65 7.56 12.89
CA CYS A 87 3.23 7.46 12.58
C CYS A 87 2.61 8.87 12.73
N THR A 88 2.22 9.51 11.63
CA THR A 88 1.40 10.73 11.71
C THR A 88 -0.04 10.29 11.95
N LEU A 89 -0.48 10.30 13.21
CA LEU A 89 -1.89 10.10 13.56
C LEU A 89 -2.71 11.15 12.80
N SER A 90 -3.49 10.70 11.82
CA SER A 90 -4.45 11.53 11.06
C SER A 90 -5.84 11.38 11.65
#